data_AF-A0A9D7CF60-F1
#
_entry.id   AF-A0A9D7CF60-F1
#
_cell.length_a   1.000
_cell.length_b   1.000
_cell.length_c   1.000
_cell.angle_alpha   90.00
_cell.angle_beta   90.00
_cell.angle_gamma   90.00
#
_symmetry.space_group_name_H-M   'P 1'
#
loop_
_entity.id
_entity.type
_entity.pdbx_description
1 polymer ?
#
loop_
_entity_poly.entity_id
_entity_poly.type
_entity_poly.pdbx_seq_one_letter_code
_entity_poly.pdbx_strand_id
1 'polypeptide(L)'
;MSRPLLFALLTLSATPLLAQGSQRQPVVPKGMSVSATLTPGIRVGDVVYSSGQLGMRRDAPDATIEGQTTVALENIKAVFEAAGTNMAHAAKCTVFLIDVKDFAGMNQSYRAFFPDSPPARSTIAVAALVVPAAKVEIECIAAMPTK
;
A
#
# COMPACT_ATOMS: atom_id res chain seq x y z
N MET A 1 10.98 57.95 -44.38
CA MET A 1 10.61 57.91 -42.95
C MET A 1 10.28 56.47 -42.59
N SER A 2 11.27 55.77 -42.05
CA SER A 2 11.32 54.32 -41.82
C SER A 2 10.99 53.98 -40.36
N ARG A 3 9.96 53.16 -40.12
CA ARG A 3 9.64 52.58 -38.80
C ARG A 3 10.52 51.34 -38.57
N PRO A 4 11.25 51.19 -37.45
CA PRO A 4 12.01 49.98 -37.19
C PRO A 4 11.08 48.89 -36.63
N LEU A 5 11.20 47.67 -37.18
CA LEU A 5 10.60 46.46 -36.61
C LEU A 5 11.37 46.06 -35.36
N LEU A 6 10.66 45.88 -34.24
CA LEU A 6 11.19 45.33 -33.00
C LEU A 6 11.14 43.79 -33.08
N PHE A 7 12.29 43.13 -33.16
CA PHE A 7 12.39 41.67 -33.05
C PHE A 7 12.29 41.27 -31.57
N ALA A 8 11.17 40.63 -31.18
CA ALA A 8 11.03 40.00 -29.88
C ALA A 8 11.75 38.64 -29.90
N LEU A 9 12.91 38.56 -29.24
CA LEU A 9 13.66 37.32 -29.08
C LEU A 9 13.00 36.48 -27.97
N LEU A 10 12.20 35.49 -28.35
CA LEU A 10 11.63 34.51 -27.42
C LEU A 10 12.73 33.52 -27.02
N THR A 11 13.33 33.67 -25.84
CA THR A 11 14.28 32.68 -25.32
C THR A 11 13.49 31.50 -24.74
N LEU A 12 13.33 30.46 -25.55
CA LEU A 12 12.79 29.18 -25.12
C LEU A 12 13.83 28.48 -24.24
N SER A 13 13.83 28.74 -22.93
CA SER A 13 14.65 27.97 -21.99
C SER A 13 14.05 26.57 -21.86
N ALA A 14 14.60 25.62 -22.62
CA ALA A 14 14.34 24.21 -22.40
C ALA A 14 14.94 23.81 -21.05
N THR A 15 14.12 23.81 -20.00
CA THR A 15 14.49 23.20 -18.73
C THR A 15 14.77 21.73 -19.01
N PRO A 16 15.98 21.22 -18.72
CA PRO A 16 16.23 19.80 -18.90
C PRO A 16 15.25 19.07 -17.98
N LEU A 17 14.48 18.15 -18.56
CA LEU A 17 13.73 17.15 -17.83
C LEU A 17 14.76 16.25 -17.17
N LEU A 18 15.31 16.71 -16.04
CA LEU A 18 16.08 15.86 -15.15
C LEU A 18 15.15 14.69 -14.84
N ALA A 19 15.52 13.50 -15.30
CA ALA A 19 14.86 12.27 -14.91
C ALA A 19 14.84 12.29 -13.37
N GLN A 20 13.66 12.57 -12.81
CA GLN A 20 13.42 12.44 -11.39
C GLN A 20 13.56 10.95 -11.11
N GLY A 21 14.78 10.51 -10.82
CA GLY A 21 15.06 9.14 -10.39
C GLY A 21 14.06 8.80 -9.29
N SER A 22 13.46 7.62 -9.39
CA SER A 22 12.29 7.22 -8.60
C SER A 22 12.50 7.47 -7.11
N GLN A 23 12.09 8.65 -6.63
CA GLN A 23 12.30 9.04 -5.24
C GLN A 23 11.32 8.26 -4.37
N ARG A 24 11.85 7.66 -3.32
CA ARG A 24 11.07 6.98 -2.30
C ARG A 24 10.20 8.00 -1.56
N GLN A 25 8.88 7.84 -1.62
CA GLN A 25 7.91 8.70 -0.95
C GLN A 25 7.22 7.94 0.20
N PRO A 26 7.35 8.40 1.46
CA PRO A 26 6.59 7.88 2.58
C PRO A 26 5.08 8.01 2.38
N VAL A 27 4.34 6.94 2.63
CA VAL A 27 2.88 6.91 2.64
C VAL A 27 2.42 6.66 4.08
N VAL A 28 1.72 7.64 4.65
CA VAL A 28 1.31 7.62 6.05
C VAL A 28 -0.18 7.95 6.12
N PRO A 29 -1.06 6.94 6.25
CA PRO A 29 -2.50 7.16 6.39
C PRO A 29 -2.84 7.90 7.68
N LYS A 30 -4.01 8.55 7.67
CA LYS A 30 -4.54 9.20 8.88
C LYS A 30 -4.67 8.17 10.01
N GLY A 31 -4.15 8.52 11.19
CA GLY A 31 -4.19 7.65 12.38
C GLY A 31 -3.05 6.63 12.46
N MET A 32 -2.19 6.55 11.44
CA MET A 32 -0.93 5.81 11.50
C MET A 32 0.25 6.75 11.70
N SER A 33 1.39 6.19 12.09
CA SER A 33 2.62 6.95 12.34
C SER A 33 3.83 6.19 11.80
N VAL A 34 4.86 6.94 11.42
CA VAL A 34 6.19 6.40 11.12
C VAL A 34 6.93 6.13 12.44
N SER A 35 7.71 5.05 12.49
CA SER A 35 8.66 4.76 13.56
C SER A 35 10.09 4.74 13.03
N ALA A 36 11.07 4.57 13.91
CA ALA A 36 12.47 4.40 13.51
C ALA A 36 12.71 3.15 12.65
N THR A 37 11.81 2.16 12.69
CA THR A 37 11.98 0.85 12.04
C THR A 37 10.92 0.57 10.97
N LEU A 38 9.88 1.40 10.85
CA LEU A 38 8.72 1.11 10.01
C LEU A 38 8.05 2.37 9.45
N THR A 39 7.74 2.37 8.16
CA THR A 39 6.79 3.30 7.54
C THR A 39 5.56 2.50 7.10
N PRO A 40 4.31 2.96 7.31
CA PRO A 40 3.12 2.18 6.95
C PRO A 40 3.08 1.74 5.48
N GLY A 41 3.47 2.62 4.57
CA GLY A 41 3.76 2.25 3.19
C GLY A 41 4.78 3.17 2.54
N ILE A 42 5.27 2.74 1.39
CA ILE A 42 6.25 3.45 0.59
C ILE A 42 5.83 3.41 -0.87
N ARG A 43 5.84 4.57 -1.52
CA ARG A 43 5.72 4.66 -2.97
C ARG A 43 7.09 4.87 -3.60
N VAL A 44 7.36 4.13 -4.67
CA VAL A 44 8.55 4.30 -5.54
C VAL A 44 8.05 4.31 -6.99
N GLY A 45 7.96 5.50 -7.58
CA GLY A 45 7.44 5.67 -8.94
C GLY A 45 5.98 5.23 -9.02
N ASP A 46 5.72 4.18 -9.81
CA ASP A 46 4.37 3.64 -10.05
C ASP A 46 4.06 2.40 -9.20
N VAL A 47 4.86 2.12 -8.17
CA VAL A 47 4.64 0.99 -7.26
C VAL A 47 4.49 1.49 -5.83
N VAL A 48 3.51 0.94 -5.12
CA VAL A 48 3.23 1.18 -3.70
C VAL A 48 3.43 -0.12 -2.94
N TYR A 49 4.26 -0.08 -1.90
CA TYR A 49 4.50 -1.16 -0.97
C TYR A 49 3.80 -0.83 0.35
N SER A 50 2.91 -1.70 0.82
CA SER A 50 2.48 -1.66 2.22
C SER A 50 3.49 -2.43 3.06
N SER A 51 3.81 -1.91 4.24
CA SER A 51 4.40 -2.76 5.27
C SER A 51 3.38 -3.82 5.72
N GLY A 52 3.85 -4.85 6.41
CA GLY A 52 2.99 -5.81 7.10
C GLY A 52 2.00 -5.11 8.04
N GLN A 53 0.71 -5.34 7.79
CA GLN A 53 -0.39 -4.86 8.61
C GLN A 53 -0.92 -6.02 9.44
N LEU A 54 -0.78 -5.89 10.76
CA LEU A 54 -1.35 -6.82 11.72
C LEU A 54 -2.87 -6.67 11.78
N GLY A 55 -3.56 -7.79 11.95
CA GLY A 55 -5.01 -7.83 12.14
C GLY A 55 -5.48 -7.37 13.53
N MET A 56 -4.87 -6.33 14.10
CA MET A 56 -5.10 -5.92 15.48
C MET A 56 -5.46 -4.45 15.56
N ARG A 57 -6.52 -4.14 16.30
CA ARG A 57 -6.83 -2.77 16.71
C ARG A 57 -6.17 -2.44 18.04
N ARG A 58 -5.89 -1.14 18.26
CA ARG A 58 -5.26 -0.66 19.51
C ARG A 58 -6.14 -0.80 20.74
N ASP A 59 -7.46 -0.85 20.58
CA ASP A 59 -8.44 -0.77 21.65
C ASP A 59 -9.17 -2.09 21.95
N ALA A 60 -9.31 -2.98 20.97
CA ALA A 60 -9.85 -4.31 21.15
C ALA A 60 -9.36 -5.27 20.04
N PRO A 61 -8.61 -6.33 20.35
CA PRO A 61 -8.34 -7.40 19.41
C PRO A 61 -9.65 -8.06 18.99
N ASP A 62 -9.93 -8.16 17.68
CA ASP A 62 -10.94 -9.12 17.24
C ASP A 62 -10.45 -10.53 17.59
N ALA A 63 -11.33 -11.32 18.22
CA ALA A 63 -10.96 -12.67 18.65
C ALA A 63 -10.91 -13.67 17.47
N THR A 64 -11.58 -13.34 16.36
CA THR A 64 -11.73 -14.25 15.21
C THR A 64 -10.74 -13.91 14.10
N ILE A 65 -10.39 -14.92 13.31
CA ILE A 65 -9.53 -14.70 12.14
C ILE A 65 -10.19 -13.76 11.13
N GLU A 66 -11.51 -13.82 10.97
CA GLU A 66 -12.27 -13.00 10.05
C GLU A 66 -12.14 -11.51 10.40
N GLY A 67 -12.33 -11.16 11.68
CA GLY A 67 -12.21 -9.78 12.15
C GLY A 67 -10.78 -9.26 12.01
N GLN A 68 -9.80 -10.05 12.45
CA GLN A 68 -8.40 -9.67 12.31
C GLN A 68 -7.98 -9.52 10.84
N THR A 69 -8.44 -10.39 9.95
CA THR A 69 -8.18 -10.28 8.51
C THR A 69 -8.77 -9.00 7.93
N THR A 70 -10.00 -8.65 8.32
CA THR A 70 -10.65 -7.39 7.91
C THR A 70 -9.83 -6.18 8.37
N VAL A 71 -9.41 -6.15 9.64
CA VAL A 71 -8.57 -5.07 10.18
C VAL A 71 -7.26 -4.91 9.40
N ALA A 72 -6.56 -6.02 9.11
CA ALA A 72 -5.32 -5.98 8.33
C ALA A 72 -5.56 -5.39 6.92
N LEU A 73 -6.62 -5.82 6.24
CA LEU A 73 -6.96 -5.36 4.89
C LEU A 73 -7.49 -3.92 4.87
N GLU A 74 -8.20 -3.46 5.90
CA GLU A 74 -8.59 -2.06 6.06
C GLU A 74 -7.37 -1.14 6.23
N ASN A 75 -6.37 -1.59 6.99
CA ASN A 75 -5.12 -0.84 7.13
C ASN A 75 -4.37 -0.76 5.79
N ILE A 76 -4.29 -1.86 5.04
CA ILE A 76 -3.69 -1.87 3.69
C ILE A 76 -4.44 -0.94 2.75
N LYS A 77 -5.78 -1.00 2.76
CA LYS A 77 -6.63 -0.10 1.98
C LYS A 77 -6.33 1.35 2.30
N ALA A 78 -6.22 1.71 3.58
CA ALA A 78 -5.87 3.07 3.98
C ALA A 78 -4.47 3.50 3.48
N VAL A 79 -3.48 2.60 3.47
CA VAL A 79 -2.16 2.83 2.86
C VAL A 79 -2.30 3.12 1.37
N PHE A 80 -3.02 2.28 0.63
CA PHE A 80 -3.20 2.47 -0.81
C PHE A 80 -3.95 3.75 -1.15
N GLU A 81 -5.01 4.06 -0.42
CA GLU A 81 -5.77 5.32 -0.59
C GLU A 81 -4.89 6.54 -0.31
N ALA A 82 -4.06 6.51 0.74
CA ALA A 82 -3.12 7.60 1.04
C ALA A 82 -2.03 7.76 -0.02
N ALA A 83 -1.70 6.70 -0.77
CA ALA A 83 -0.77 6.76 -1.90
C ALA A 83 -1.42 7.27 -3.20
N GLY A 84 -2.76 7.36 -3.25
CA GLY A 84 -3.52 7.68 -4.46
C GLY A 84 -3.82 6.47 -5.35
N THR A 85 -3.81 5.26 -4.81
CA THR A 85 -4.27 4.02 -5.46
C THR A 85 -5.36 3.34 -4.63
N ASN A 86 -5.74 2.10 -4.94
CA ASN A 86 -6.77 1.35 -4.21
C ASN A 86 -6.54 -0.17 -4.27
N MET A 87 -7.40 -0.93 -3.58
CA MET A 87 -7.30 -2.40 -3.51
C MET A 87 -7.39 -3.10 -4.87
N ALA A 88 -8.09 -2.51 -5.86
CA ALA A 88 -8.19 -3.10 -7.20
C ALA A 88 -6.85 -3.08 -7.97
N HIS A 89 -5.90 -2.23 -7.55
CA HIS A 89 -4.56 -2.17 -8.13
C HIS A 89 -3.54 -3.00 -7.34
N ALA A 90 -3.96 -3.76 -6.32
CA ALA A 90 -3.08 -4.70 -5.65
C ALA A 90 -2.63 -5.77 -6.65
N ALA A 91 -1.31 -5.96 -6.77
CA ALA A 91 -0.70 -6.91 -7.68
C ALA A 91 -0.24 -8.18 -6.96
N LYS A 92 0.28 -8.04 -5.74
CA LYS A 92 0.79 -9.16 -4.92
C LYS A 92 0.45 -8.92 -3.46
N CYS A 93 -0.03 -9.96 -2.77
CA CYS A 93 -0.12 -9.98 -1.32
C CYS A 93 0.62 -11.19 -0.73
N THR A 94 1.15 -11.03 0.47
CA THR A 94 1.72 -12.12 1.28
C THR A 94 0.95 -12.17 2.59
N VAL A 95 0.44 -13.35 2.94
CA VAL A 95 -0.35 -13.57 4.16
C VAL A 95 0.43 -14.50 5.09
N PHE A 96 0.64 -14.04 6.31
CA PHE A 96 1.28 -14.80 7.39
C PHE A 96 0.22 -15.18 8.41
N LEU A 97 -0.01 -16.48 8.62
CA LEU A 97 -0.95 -17.02 9.61
C LEU A 97 -0.19 -17.67 10.77
N ILE A 98 -0.73 -17.59 11.99
CA ILE A 98 -0.22 -18.40 13.11
C ILE A 98 -0.67 -19.86 13.00
N ASP A 99 -1.94 -20.10 12.67
CA ASP A 99 -2.49 -21.45 12.49
C ASP A 99 -3.01 -21.59 11.06
N VAL A 100 -2.58 -22.64 10.35
CA VAL A 100 -3.06 -22.93 9.00
C VAL A 100 -4.57 -23.26 8.98
N LYS A 101 -5.15 -23.69 10.10
CA LYS A 101 -6.59 -23.93 10.23
C LYS A 101 -7.42 -22.66 10.03
N ASP A 102 -6.84 -21.50 10.31
CA ASP A 102 -7.47 -20.19 10.14
C ASP A 102 -7.58 -19.78 8.64
N PHE A 103 -6.99 -20.56 7.72
CA PHE A 103 -6.98 -20.24 6.28
C PHE A 103 -8.38 -20.06 5.67
N ALA A 104 -9.35 -20.91 6.04
CA ALA A 104 -10.70 -20.82 5.50
C ALA A 104 -11.42 -19.53 5.93
N GLY A 105 -11.33 -19.19 7.22
CA GLY A 105 -11.91 -17.97 7.79
C GLY A 105 -11.22 -16.71 7.27
N MET A 106 -9.89 -16.70 7.18
CA MET A 106 -9.14 -15.63 6.52
C MET A 106 -9.64 -15.40 5.09
N ASN A 107 -9.80 -16.47 4.30
CA ASN A 107 -10.29 -16.35 2.92
C ASN A 107 -11.72 -15.80 2.83
N GLN A 108 -12.56 -16.02 3.83
CA GLN A 108 -13.91 -15.45 3.87
C GLN A 108 -13.88 -13.92 3.88
N SER A 109 -13.12 -13.32 4.80
CA SER A 109 -12.95 -11.86 4.84
C SER A 109 -12.17 -11.35 3.63
N TYR A 110 -11.12 -12.05 3.22
CA TYR A 110 -10.24 -11.63 2.13
C TYR A 110 -11.00 -11.39 0.81
N ARG A 111 -11.96 -12.26 0.46
CA ARG A 111 -12.75 -12.14 -0.79
C ARG A 111 -13.58 -10.85 -0.86
N ALA A 112 -13.97 -10.26 0.27
CA ALA A 112 -14.75 -9.02 0.28
C ALA A 112 -13.91 -7.82 -0.21
N PHE A 113 -12.59 -7.87 -0.08
CA PHE A 113 -11.68 -6.81 -0.52
C PHE A 113 -11.21 -6.97 -1.97
N PHE A 114 -11.36 -8.18 -2.54
CA PHE A 114 -10.93 -8.52 -3.90
C PHE A 114 -12.03 -9.34 -4.60
N PRO A 115 -13.16 -8.71 -4.97
CA PRO A 115 -14.31 -9.42 -5.53
C PRO A 115 -14.10 -9.93 -6.95
N ASP A 116 -13.17 -9.32 -7.70
CA ASP A 116 -12.79 -9.71 -9.06
C ASP A 116 -11.27 -9.69 -9.18
N SER A 117 -10.70 -10.69 -9.86
CA SER A 117 -9.28 -10.77 -10.22
C SER A 117 -8.32 -10.45 -9.05
N PRO A 118 -8.33 -11.27 -7.97
CA PRO A 118 -7.52 -10.98 -6.79
C PRO A 118 -6.02 -10.97 -7.11
N PRO A 119 -5.20 -10.25 -6.32
CA PRO A 119 -3.76 -10.19 -6.51
C PRO A 119 -3.14 -11.59 -6.47
N ALA A 120 -1.96 -11.73 -7.10
CA ALA A 120 -1.11 -12.89 -6.83
C ALA A 120 -0.91 -13.02 -5.32
N ARG A 121 -0.87 -14.25 -4.78
CA ARG A 121 -0.84 -14.44 -3.33
C ARG A 121 0.05 -15.61 -2.92
N SER A 122 0.76 -15.40 -1.81
CA SER A 122 1.40 -16.46 -1.03
C SER A 122 0.77 -16.45 0.35
N THR A 123 0.46 -17.62 0.90
CA THR A 123 -0.05 -17.76 2.27
C THR A 123 0.78 -18.81 2.98
N ILE A 124 1.35 -18.45 4.12
CA ILE A 124 2.23 -19.32 4.90
C ILE A 124 1.85 -19.31 6.37
N ALA A 125 2.00 -20.45 7.03
CA ALA A 125 1.94 -20.52 8.48
C ALA A 125 3.33 -20.20 9.04
N VAL A 126 3.41 -19.27 9.99
CA VAL A 126 4.65 -18.84 10.64
C VAL A 126 4.62 -19.23 12.12
N ALA A 127 5.81 -19.35 12.72
CA ALA A 127 5.91 -19.75 14.12
C ALA A 127 5.31 -18.71 15.09
N ALA A 128 5.45 -17.42 14.76
CA ALA A 128 4.93 -16.31 15.57
C ALA A 128 4.83 -15.03 14.73
N LEU A 129 4.00 -14.10 15.20
CA LEU A 129 3.94 -12.69 14.77
C LEU A 129 4.45 -11.81 15.91
N VAL A 130 4.84 -10.57 15.59
CA VAL A 130 5.44 -9.65 16.57
C VAL A 130 4.47 -9.23 17.69
N VAL A 131 3.16 -9.35 17.46
CA VAL A 131 2.11 -9.16 18.47
C VAL A 131 1.50 -10.52 18.82
N PRO A 132 1.66 -11.04 20.06
CA PRO A 132 1.23 -12.39 20.42
C PRO A 132 -0.26 -12.70 20.21
N ALA A 133 -1.13 -11.70 20.31
CA ALA A 133 -2.57 -11.85 20.10
C ALA A 133 -2.99 -11.78 18.61
N ALA A 134 -2.06 -11.43 17.71
CA ALA A 134 -2.33 -11.41 16.28
C ALA A 134 -2.31 -12.83 15.71
N LYS A 135 -3.33 -13.16 14.92
CA LYS A 135 -3.48 -14.40 14.19
C LYS A 135 -3.01 -14.28 12.74
N VAL A 136 -3.02 -13.05 12.21
CA VAL A 136 -2.68 -12.74 10.82
C VAL A 136 -1.92 -11.43 10.69
N GLU A 137 -0.96 -11.44 9.77
CA GLU A 137 -0.30 -10.26 9.22
C GLU A 137 -0.34 -10.33 7.70
N ILE A 138 -0.63 -9.20 7.04
CA ILE A 138 -0.72 -9.14 5.57
C ILE A 138 0.10 -7.95 5.07
N GLU A 139 0.89 -8.18 4.04
CA GLU A 139 1.49 -7.12 3.24
C GLU A 139 1.00 -7.21 1.80
N CYS A 140 0.92 -6.08 1.12
CA CYS A 140 0.56 -6.02 -0.28
C CYS A 140 1.38 -4.99 -1.06
N ILE A 141 1.54 -5.25 -2.34
CA ILE A 141 2.14 -4.37 -3.33
C ILE A 141 1.05 -4.00 -4.33
N ALA A 142 0.93 -2.71 -4.64
CA ALA A 142 -0.02 -2.19 -5.61
C ALA A 142 0.68 -1.36 -6.69
N ALA A 143 0.08 -1.32 -7.87
CA ALA A 143 0.45 -0.36 -8.90
C ALA A 143 -0.27 0.99 -8.66
N MET A 144 0.33 2.07 -9.13
CA MET A 144 -0.40 3.31 -9.36
C MET A 144 -1.28 3.16 -10.61
N PRO A 145 -2.49 3.73 -10.63
CA PRO A 145 -3.29 3.77 -11.84
C PRO A 145 -2.51 4.48 -12.96
N THR A 146 -2.49 3.90 -14.15
CA THR A 146 -1.96 4.59 -15.34
C THR A 146 -2.80 5.82 -15.61
N LYS A 147 -2.14 6.97 -15.82
CA LYS A 147 -2.80 8.21 -16.26
C LYS A 147 -3.31 8.10 -17.69
#